data_AF-A0A2M8NA36-F1
#
_entry.id   AF-A0A2M8NA36-F1
#
_cell.length_a   1.000
_cell.length_b   1.000
_cell.length_c   1.000
_cell.angle_alpha   90.00
_cell.angle_beta   90.00
_cell.angle_gamma   90.00
#
_symmetry.space_group_name_H-M   'P 1'
#
loop_
_entity.id
_entity.type
_entity.pdbx_description
1 polymer ?
#
loop_
_entity_poly.entity_id
_entity_poly.type
_entity_poly.pdbx_seq_one_letter_code
_entity_poly.pdbx_strand_id
1 'polypeptide(L)'
;MTMIWFLLAMLLLGGGFFPPGMDIPAVVEAAPYSARFAELGFNRPLSFFFYDLTNDELLAGVDIEKQLPMVSAIKGPILMYFLTHVPADVWNSVPVMYWHARAADVPAEYGEAWQTHHLILRDLYRMIVYSDNYSTGNVLAYAYEYTGLDHLNPIEAFNAWSETTIGISPESGMRQWDQGETDNPAYIDHRFDNRTTLIRGVPRFYNNTISALDLARYYAWLYDQMGTDLFDQAVALMSVVEGFPGFLEQTALRLGGVPVSKDGFVGPGDENNAQNEYLTADAGLILLDDRALLVVSMSVNGGDKMEAIYNEVEIIARQRRGELFWQRDLDYITWMRSAAGPYGENTLSTEALYFILEYMIDIGQRPIQGEAFSGDVTRFEEAREVWLAVFPGDVIPIERNAVQNRVLQARYGVTNENLYELALELGLVEGGER
;
A
#
# COMPACT_ATOMS: atom_id res chain seq x y z
N MET A 1 30.59 -13.26 -20.73
CA MET A 1 29.91 -14.57 -20.93
C MET A 1 29.37 -15.19 -19.63
N THR A 2 29.84 -14.76 -18.45
CA THR A 2 29.38 -15.20 -17.12
C THR A 2 28.04 -14.58 -16.67
N MET A 3 27.67 -13.41 -17.22
CA MET A 3 26.43 -12.70 -16.85
C MET A 3 25.15 -13.36 -17.40
N ILE A 4 25.26 -14.09 -18.53
CA ILE A 4 24.11 -14.74 -19.19
C ILE A 4 23.66 -16.01 -18.44
N TRP A 5 24.59 -16.70 -17.77
CA TRP A 5 24.25 -17.87 -16.96
C TRP A 5 23.62 -17.51 -15.61
N PHE A 6 23.86 -16.30 -15.10
CA PHE A 6 23.25 -15.81 -13.86
C PHE A 6 21.77 -15.47 -14.04
N LEU A 7 21.40 -14.85 -15.17
CA LEU A 7 20.02 -14.58 -15.55
C LEU A 7 19.21 -15.86 -15.82
N LEU A 8 19.82 -16.87 -16.44
CA LEU A 8 19.16 -18.17 -16.68
C LEU A 8 18.95 -19.01 -15.40
N ALA A 9 19.79 -18.83 -14.37
CA ALA A 9 19.60 -19.50 -13.09
C ALA A 9 18.49 -18.83 -12.23
N MET A 10 18.31 -17.52 -12.34
CA MET A 10 17.21 -16.79 -11.69
C MET A 10 15.83 -17.16 -12.27
N LEU A 11 15.77 -17.40 -13.58
CA LEU A 11 14.54 -17.80 -14.28
C LEU A 11 14.11 -19.26 -14.01
N LEU A 12 15.04 -20.15 -13.62
CA LEU A 12 14.75 -21.58 -13.44
C LEU A 12 14.50 -22.00 -11.98
N LEU A 13 14.65 -21.08 -11.01
CA LEU A 13 14.50 -21.38 -9.57
C LEU A 13 13.38 -20.59 -8.88
N GLY A 14 12.46 -19.97 -9.63
CA GLY A 14 11.39 -19.15 -9.02
C GLY A 14 11.97 -17.97 -8.25
N GLY A 15 12.80 -17.16 -8.93
CA GLY A 15 13.54 -16.07 -8.32
C GLY A 15 12.63 -15.14 -7.53
N GLY A 16 12.72 -15.21 -6.20
CA GLY A 16 12.16 -14.16 -5.34
C GLY A 16 12.83 -12.82 -5.64
N PHE A 17 12.19 -11.72 -5.23
CA PHE A 17 12.68 -10.32 -5.41
C PHE A 17 14.17 -10.13 -5.16
N PHE A 18 14.75 -10.94 -4.27
CA PHE A 18 16.14 -10.88 -3.87
C PHE A 18 16.77 -12.27 -4.02
N PRO A 19 17.90 -12.41 -4.75
CA PRO A 19 18.63 -13.66 -4.77
C PRO A 19 19.09 -14.10 -3.37
N PRO A 20 19.24 -15.42 -3.14
CA PRO A 20 19.72 -15.94 -1.87
C PRO A 20 21.04 -15.29 -1.42
N GLY A 21 21.10 -14.87 -0.16
CA GLY A 21 22.29 -14.24 0.43
C GLY A 21 22.46 -12.75 0.13
N MET A 22 21.49 -12.12 -0.54
CA MET A 22 21.44 -10.67 -0.69
C MET A 22 21.23 -9.99 0.68
N ASP A 23 21.94 -8.90 0.92
CA ASP A 23 21.77 -8.05 2.09
C ASP A 23 20.51 -7.19 1.89
N ILE A 24 19.36 -7.73 2.33
CA ILE A 24 18.05 -7.07 2.19
C ILE A 24 18.06 -5.67 2.82
N PRO A 25 18.59 -5.45 4.04
CA PRO A 25 18.76 -4.11 4.59
C PRO A 25 19.48 -3.14 3.66
N ALA A 26 20.60 -3.54 3.04
CA ALA A 26 21.34 -2.69 2.13
C ALA A 26 20.56 -2.35 0.85
N VAL A 27 19.76 -3.29 0.33
CA VAL A 27 18.90 -3.04 -0.84
C VAL A 27 17.76 -2.08 -0.51
N VAL A 28 17.16 -2.24 0.67
CA VAL A 28 16.13 -1.33 1.17
C VAL A 28 16.70 0.08 1.37
N GLU A 29 17.90 0.21 1.95
CA GLU A 29 18.58 1.50 2.14
C GLU A 29 18.92 2.17 0.81
N ALA A 30 19.26 1.38 -0.22
CA ALA A 30 19.58 1.89 -1.55
C ALA A 30 18.35 2.28 -2.38
N ALA A 31 17.13 1.86 -2.00
CA ALA A 31 15.93 2.18 -2.76
C ALA A 31 15.57 3.68 -2.64
N PRO A 32 15.23 4.34 -3.77
CA PRO A 32 15.25 5.80 -3.89
C PRO A 32 14.28 6.53 -2.97
N TYR A 33 13.20 5.89 -2.53
CA TYR A 33 12.15 6.52 -1.73
C TYR A 33 12.03 5.93 -0.32
N SER A 34 12.86 4.97 0.10
CA SER A 34 12.77 4.33 1.42
C SER A 34 12.84 5.31 2.59
N ALA A 35 13.76 6.29 2.53
CA ALA A 35 13.89 7.32 3.57
C ALA A 35 12.60 8.15 3.74
N ARG A 36 11.91 8.44 2.63
CA ARG A 36 10.66 9.20 2.62
C ARG A 36 9.53 8.43 3.31
N PHE A 37 9.37 7.14 3.00
CA PHE A 37 8.35 6.32 3.66
C PHE A 37 8.67 6.06 5.14
N ALA A 38 9.95 5.93 5.50
CA ALA A 38 10.37 5.85 6.91
C ALA A 38 9.99 7.12 7.69
N GLU A 39 10.16 8.30 7.08
CA GLU A 39 9.73 9.59 7.65
C GLU A 39 8.20 9.64 7.83
N LEU A 40 7.44 9.29 6.79
CA LEU A 40 5.96 9.28 6.81
C LEU A 40 5.40 8.35 7.89
N GLY A 41 6.06 7.21 8.13
CA GLY A 41 5.72 6.27 9.19
C GLY A 41 5.92 6.82 10.62
N PHE A 42 6.75 7.84 10.81
CA PHE A 42 6.96 8.60 12.06
C PHE A 42 6.87 7.78 13.37
N ASN A 43 7.91 7.02 13.73
CA ASN A 43 7.97 6.20 14.95
C ASN A 43 6.79 5.21 15.15
N ARG A 44 5.95 5.01 14.13
CA ARG A 44 4.91 3.97 14.17
C ARG A 44 5.53 2.65 13.72
N PRO A 45 5.10 1.52 14.31
CA PRO A 45 5.31 0.21 13.72
C PRO A 45 4.68 0.19 12.32
N LEU A 46 5.51 0.36 11.30
CA LEU A 46 5.18 0.30 9.88
C LEU A 46 6.06 -0.78 9.26
N SER A 47 5.50 -1.61 8.40
CA SER A 47 6.22 -2.41 7.42
C SER A 47 5.66 -2.04 6.05
N PHE A 48 6.52 -1.62 5.12
CA PHE A 48 6.11 -1.07 3.83
C PHE A 48 7.00 -1.57 2.70
N PHE A 49 6.41 -2.01 1.60
CA PHE A 49 7.11 -2.48 0.41
C PHE A 49 6.45 -1.90 -0.83
N PHE A 50 7.21 -1.22 -1.68
CA PHE A 50 6.73 -0.64 -2.93
C PHE A 50 7.70 -0.94 -4.07
N TYR A 51 7.20 -1.63 -5.09
CA TYR A 51 8.00 -2.23 -6.14
C TYR A 51 7.36 -2.01 -7.52
N ASP A 52 8.18 -1.70 -8.52
CA ASP A 52 7.77 -1.62 -9.92
C ASP A 52 8.11 -2.96 -10.59
N LEU A 53 7.10 -3.83 -10.75
CA LEU A 53 7.27 -5.16 -11.35
C LEU A 53 7.68 -5.09 -12.82
N THR A 54 7.28 -4.01 -13.51
CA THR A 54 7.59 -3.84 -14.94
C THR A 54 9.06 -3.51 -15.16
N ASN A 55 9.65 -2.74 -14.26
CA ASN A 55 11.06 -2.34 -14.34
C ASN A 55 12.00 -3.16 -13.43
N ASP A 56 11.47 -4.15 -12.69
CA ASP A 56 12.23 -4.96 -11.73
C ASP A 56 12.98 -4.08 -10.71
N GLU A 57 12.29 -3.06 -10.16
CA GLU A 57 12.88 -2.02 -9.31
C GLU A 57 12.16 -1.91 -7.96
N LEU A 58 12.91 -2.06 -6.86
CA LEU A 58 12.43 -1.67 -5.53
C LEU A 58 12.43 -0.14 -5.41
N LEU A 59 11.24 0.45 -5.33
CA LEU A 59 11.07 1.90 -5.20
C LEU A 59 11.21 2.35 -3.74
N ALA A 60 10.66 1.59 -2.80
CA ALA A 60 10.81 1.85 -1.36
C ALA A 60 10.62 0.58 -0.52
N GLY A 61 11.32 0.53 0.61
CA GLY A 61 11.11 -0.44 1.68
C GLY A 61 11.27 0.20 3.06
N VAL A 62 10.46 -0.26 4.02
CA VAL A 62 10.59 0.09 5.45
C VAL A 62 10.30 -1.17 6.26
N ASP A 63 11.23 -1.61 7.11
CA ASP A 63 11.05 -2.77 8.00
C ASP A 63 10.43 -3.99 7.27
N ILE A 64 10.88 -4.31 6.04
CA ILE A 64 10.11 -5.20 5.14
C ILE A 64 10.05 -6.67 5.59
N GLU A 65 10.97 -7.10 6.46
CA GLU A 65 11.01 -8.44 7.06
C GLU A 65 10.29 -8.51 8.42
N LYS A 66 9.81 -7.36 8.93
CA LYS A 66 9.17 -7.28 10.23
C LYS A 66 7.80 -7.96 10.20
N GLN A 67 7.64 -8.96 11.06
CA GLN A 67 6.37 -9.65 11.27
C GLN A 67 5.34 -8.71 11.88
N LEU A 68 4.25 -8.43 11.18
CA LEU A 68 3.12 -7.65 11.67
C LEU A 68 1.80 -8.42 11.46
N PRO A 69 0.72 -8.08 12.19
CA PRO A 69 -0.57 -8.73 11.99
C PRO A 69 -1.07 -8.58 10.55
N MET A 70 -1.41 -9.69 9.92
CA MET A 70 -1.85 -9.69 8.51
C MET A 70 -3.32 -9.27 8.33
N VAL A 71 -4.11 -9.32 9.42
CA VAL A 71 -5.56 -9.02 9.44
C VAL A 71 -6.26 -9.67 8.23
N SER A 72 -7.20 -8.97 7.57
CA SER A 72 -7.91 -9.53 6.40
C SER A 72 -7.12 -9.51 5.08
N ALA A 73 -5.93 -8.91 5.03
CA ALA A 73 -5.13 -8.87 3.81
C ALA A 73 -4.69 -10.27 3.33
N ILE A 74 -4.64 -11.25 4.23
CA ILE A 74 -4.37 -12.67 3.91
C ILE A 74 -5.42 -13.32 3.00
N LYS A 75 -6.62 -12.73 2.89
CA LYS A 75 -7.69 -13.31 2.07
C LYS A 75 -7.35 -13.30 0.57
N GLY A 76 -6.50 -12.37 0.12
CA GLY A 76 -5.92 -12.40 -1.24
C GLY A 76 -5.07 -13.66 -1.47
N PRO A 77 -4.05 -13.92 -0.65
CA PRO A 77 -3.33 -15.20 -0.63
C PRO A 77 -4.21 -16.46 -0.55
N ILE A 78 -5.28 -16.44 0.25
CA ILE A 78 -6.23 -17.57 0.35
C ILE A 78 -6.97 -17.80 -0.97
N LEU A 79 -7.35 -16.73 -1.69
CA LEU A 79 -7.90 -16.86 -3.05
C LEU A 79 -6.89 -17.54 -3.99
N MET A 80 -5.62 -17.15 -3.95
CA MET A 80 -4.57 -17.76 -4.77
C MET A 80 -4.41 -19.26 -4.45
N TYR A 81 -4.45 -19.63 -3.17
CA TYR A 81 -4.45 -21.03 -2.72
C TYR A 81 -5.65 -21.81 -3.27
N PHE A 82 -6.85 -21.23 -3.16
CA PHE A 82 -8.08 -21.83 -3.70
C PHE A 82 -7.95 -22.07 -5.20
N LEU A 83 -7.60 -21.05 -5.97
CA LEU A 83 -7.49 -21.12 -7.43
C LEU A 83 -6.43 -22.14 -7.89
N THR A 84 -5.38 -22.36 -7.09
CA THR A 84 -4.32 -23.33 -7.39
C THR A 84 -4.76 -24.79 -7.22
N HIS A 85 -5.63 -25.08 -6.24
CA HIS A 85 -5.96 -26.46 -5.89
C HIS A 85 -7.35 -26.89 -6.36
N VAL A 86 -8.30 -25.96 -6.37
CA VAL A 86 -9.67 -26.26 -6.76
C VAL A 86 -9.75 -26.34 -8.29
N PRO A 87 -10.39 -27.38 -8.84
CA PRO A 87 -10.58 -27.54 -10.28
C PRO A 87 -11.25 -26.35 -10.96
N ALA A 88 -10.81 -26.06 -12.20
CA ALA A 88 -11.29 -24.93 -13.00
C ALA A 88 -12.78 -25.05 -13.37
N ASP A 89 -13.32 -26.26 -13.45
CA ASP A 89 -14.75 -26.50 -13.66
C ASP A 89 -15.61 -26.10 -12.44
N VAL A 90 -15.00 -25.67 -11.32
CA VAL A 90 -15.68 -25.02 -10.21
C VAL A 90 -15.60 -23.49 -10.35
N TRP A 91 -14.39 -22.91 -10.30
CA TRP A 91 -14.24 -21.45 -10.26
C TRP A 91 -14.44 -20.76 -11.60
N ASN A 92 -14.18 -21.42 -12.73
CA ASN A 92 -14.44 -20.85 -14.05
C ASN A 92 -15.82 -21.24 -14.60
N SER A 93 -16.66 -21.88 -13.78
CA SER A 93 -17.96 -22.40 -14.19
C SER A 93 -19.01 -21.31 -14.43
N VAL A 94 -18.83 -20.17 -13.77
CA VAL A 94 -19.71 -19.01 -13.83
C VAL A 94 -18.87 -17.73 -13.74
N PRO A 95 -19.14 -16.67 -14.51
CA PRO A 95 -18.46 -15.38 -14.35
C PRO A 95 -18.63 -14.77 -12.95
N VAL A 96 -17.59 -14.09 -12.44
CA VAL A 96 -17.53 -13.48 -11.09
C VAL A 96 -18.76 -12.64 -10.74
N MET A 97 -19.25 -11.85 -11.70
CA MET A 97 -20.40 -10.97 -11.50
C MET A 97 -21.68 -11.71 -11.06
N TYR A 98 -21.75 -13.03 -11.24
CA TYR A 98 -22.88 -13.86 -10.81
C TYR A 98 -22.61 -14.67 -9.54
N TRP A 99 -21.41 -14.65 -8.98
CA TRP A 99 -21.06 -15.42 -7.78
C TRP A 99 -21.87 -15.00 -6.55
N HIS A 100 -22.25 -13.72 -6.46
CA HIS A 100 -23.12 -13.19 -5.40
C HIS A 100 -24.51 -12.79 -5.90
N ALA A 101 -24.86 -13.11 -7.15
CA ALA A 101 -26.17 -12.77 -7.72
C ALA A 101 -27.29 -13.66 -7.17
N ARG A 102 -28.54 -13.22 -7.34
CA ARG A 102 -29.70 -14.08 -7.08
C ARG A 102 -29.93 -14.98 -8.28
N ALA A 103 -30.51 -16.16 -8.06
CA ALA A 103 -30.79 -17.14 -9.12
C ALA A 103 -31.54 -16.54 -10.33
N ALA A 104 -32.44 -15.58 -10.10
CA ALA A 104 -33.21 -14.94 -11.17
C ALA A 104 -32.39 -14.00 -12.06
N ASP A 105 -31.22 -13.56 -11.60
CA ASP A 105 -30.31 -12.65 -12.30
C ASP A 105 -29.21 -13.41 -13.06
N VAL A 106 -29.15 -14.74 -12.93
CA VAL A 106 -28.16 -15.60 -13.57
C VAL A 106 -28.67 -16.04 -14.95
N PRO A 107 -27.92 -15.81 -16.05
CA PRO A 107 -28.28 -16.30 -17.38
C PRO A 107 -28.50 -17.81 -17.41
N ALA A 108 -29.45 -18.26 -18.23
CA ALA A 108 -29.89 -19.66 -18.26
C ALA A 108 -28.75 -20.63 -18.59
N GLU A 109 -27.79 -20.21 -19.43
CA GLU A 109 -26.60 -20.98 -19.80
C GLU A 109 -25.67 -21.29 -18.61
N TYR A 110 -25.70 -20.49 -17.54
CA TYR A 110 -24.92 -20.72 -16.32
C TYR A 110 -25.74 -21.36 -15.19
N GLY A 111 -27.05 -21.56 -15.37
CA GLY A 111 -27.96 -21.91 -14.29
C GLY A 111 -27.60 -23.22 -13.55
N GLU A 112 -27.19 -24.24 -14.29
CA GLU A 112 -26.81 -25.55 -13.71
C GLU A 112 -25.49 -25.47 -12.93
N ALA A 113 -24.46 -24.86 -13.54
CA ALA A 113 -23.16 -24.63 -12.92
C ALA A 113 -23.29 -23.76 -11.66
N TRP A 114 -24.08 -22.68 -11.74
CA TRP A 114 -24.36 -21.81 -10.62
C TRP A 114 -25.07 -22.58 -9.50
N GLN A 115 -26.14 -23.33 -9.77
CA GLN A 115 -26.80 -24.12 -8.72
C GLN A 115 -25.83 -25.10 -8.02
N THR A 116 -24.94 -25.72 -8.78
CA THR A 116 -23.97 -26.70 -8.27
C THR A 116 -22.89 -26.04 -7.40
N HIS A 117 -22.34 -24.90 -7.82
CA HIS A 117 -21.15 -24.31 -7.20
C HIS A 117 -21.41 -23.00 -6.43
N HIS A 118 -22.64 -22.46 -6.43
CA HIS A 118 -22.92 -21.11 -5.92
C HIS A 118 -22.50 -20.91 -4.45
N LEU A 119 -22.58 -21.93 -3.59
CA LEU A 119 -22.25 -21.73 -2.17
C LEU A 119 -20.78 -21.35 -2.01
N ILE A 120 -19.87 -22.11 -2.62
CA ILE A 120 -18.43 -21.83 -2.51
C ILE A 120 -18.01 -20.60 -3.32
N LEU A 121 -18.60 -20.38 -4.50
CA LEU A 121 -18.34 -19.17 -5.29
C LEU A 121 -18.83 -17.92 -4.57
N ARG A 122 -19.97 -17.99 -3.89
CA ARG A 122 -20.49 -16.91 -3.04
C ARG A 122 -19.59 -16.69 -1.84
N ASP A 123 -19.07 -17.74 -1.21
CA ASP A 123 -18.13 -17.60 -0.10
C ASP A 123 -16.81 -16.95 -0.55
N LEU A 124 -16.26 -17.31 -1.71
CA LEU A 124 -15.12 -16.60 -2.31
C LEU A 124 -15.42 -15.12 -2.53
N TYR A 125 -16.59 -14.81 -3.11
CA TYR A 125 -16.99 -13.42 -3.35
C TYR A 125 -17.08 -12.64 -2.04
N ARG A 126 -17.75 -13.21 -1.02
CA ARG A 126 -17.90 -12.55 0.28
C ARG A 126 -16.58 -12.42 1.03
N MET A 127 -15.69 -13.41 0.94
CA MET A 127 -14.36 -13.39 1.53
C MET A 127 -13.54 -12.22 0.97
N ILE A 128 -13.54 -12.01 -0.35
CA ILE A 128 -12.75 -10.96 -0.98
C ILE A 128 -13.45 -9.61 -0.88
N VAL A 129 -14.67 -9.49 -1.38
CA VAL A 129 -15.37 -8.19 -1.57
C VAL A 129 -15.89 -7.64 -0.24
N TYR A 130 -16.43 -8.48 0.62
CA TYR A 130 -17.00 -8.05 1.92
C TYR A 130 -16.11 -8.37 3.11
N SER A 131 -14.93 -8.95 2.87
CA SER A 131 -14.04 -9.39 3.95
C SER A 131 -14.74 -10.28 4.97
N ASP A 132 -15.62 -11.20 4.54
CA ASP A 132 -16.39 -12.05 5.44
C ASP A 132 -15.51 -13.16 6.07
N ASN A 133 -15.42 -13.18 7.40
CA ASN A 133 -14.55 -14.12 8.11
C ASN A 133 -15.07 -15.57 8.12
N TYR A 134 -16.39 -15.77 8.16
CA TYR A 134 -16.98 -17.10 8.09
C TYR A 134 -16.73 -17.73 6.72
N SER A 135 -16.99 -16.98 5.65
CA SER A 135 -16.70 -17.42 4.28
C SER A 135 -15.19 -17.70 4.09
N THR A 136 -14.30 -16.95 4.75
CA THR A 136 -12.85 -17.23 4.69
C THR A 136 -12.50 -18.62 5.21
N GLY A 137 -13.06 -19.02 6.35
CA GLY A 137 -12.85 -20.36 6.91
C GLY A 137 -13.41 -21.46 6.01
N ASN A 138 -14.60 -21.25 5.43
CA ASN A 138 -15.19 -22.19 4.49
C ASN A 138 -14.33 -22.37 3.23
N VAL A 139 -13.80 -21.28 2.68
CA VAL A 139 -12.92 -21.31 1.49
C VAL A 139 -11.62 -22.08 1.77
N LEU A 140 -11.00 -21.84 2.93
CA LEU A 140 -9.79 -22.57 3.36
C LEU A 140 -10.05 -24.08 3.48
N ALA A 141 -11.11 -24.46 4.20
CA ALA A 141 -11.49 -25.87 4.37
C ALA A 141 -11.82 -26.53 3.04
N TYR A 142 -12.58 -25.85 2.17
CA TYR A 142 -12.94 -26.37 0.85
C TYR A 142 -11.70 -26.59 -0.02
N ALA A 143 -10.77 -25.62 -0.09
CA ALA A 143 -9.54 -25.76 -0.87
C ALA A 143 -8.64 -26.89 -0.34
N TYR A 144 -8.61 -27.08 0.99
CA TYR A 144 -7.84 -28.13 1.64
C TYR A 144 -8.20 -29.54 1.14
N GLU A 145 -9.49 -29.82 0.94
CA GLU A 145 -9.99 -31.13 0.46
C GLU A 145 -9.41 -31.52 -0.93
N TYR A 146 -8.90 -30.56 -1.70
CA TYR A 146 -8.29 -30.79 -3.02
C TYR A 146 -6.77 -30.93 -2.99
N THR A 147 -6.12 -30.78 -1.83
CA THR A 147 -4.65 -30.81 -1.75
C THR A 147 -4.05 -32.20 -1.62
N GLY A 148 -4.82 -33.17 -1.10
CA GLY A 148 -4.33 -34.51 -0.76
C GLY A 148 -3.30 -34.53 0.40
N LEU A 149 -3.24 -33.46 1.19
CA LEU A 149 -2.34 -33.34 2.34
C LEU A 149 -3.02 -33.80 3.64
N ASP A 150 -3.56 -35.02 3.65
CA ASP A 150 -4.38 -35.60 4.74
C ASP A 150 -3.68 -35.68 6.12
N HIS A 151 -2.36 -35.46 6.16
CA HIS A 151 -1.55 -35.48 7.38
C HIS A 151 -1.40 -34.09 8.04
N LEU A 152 -1.85 -33.03 7.36
CA LEU A 152 -1.89 -31.65 7.84
C LEU A 152 -3.34 -31.24 8.04
N ASN A 153 -3.59 -30.24 8.88
CA ASN A 153 -4.88 -29.55 8.90
C ASN A 153 -4.98 -28.44 7.83
N PRO A 154 -6.16 -27.83 7.57
CA PRO A 154 -6.31 -26.79 6.55
C PRO A 154 -5.36 -25.59 6.69
N ILE A 155 -5.08 -25.16 7.93
CA ILE A 155 -4.17 -24.03 8.21
C ILE A 155 -2.72 -24.42 7.95
N GLU A 156 -2.30 -25.59 8.43
CA GLU A 156 -0.97 -26.15 8.18
C GLU A 156 -0.72 -26.38 6.68
N ALA A 157 -1.72 -26.89 5.96
CA ALA A 157 -1.64 -27.13 4.52
C ALA A 157 -1.50 -25.82 3.72
N PHE A 158 -2.26 -24.78 4.09
CA PHE A 158 -2.09 -23.45 3.51
C PHE A 158 -0.68 -22.89 3.76
N ASN A 159 -0.18 -22.97 4.99
CA ASN A 159 1.18 -22.50 5.31
C ASN A 159 2.23 -23.30 4.57
N ALA A 160 2.10 -24.63 4.48
CA ALA A 160 3.03 -25.49 3.75
C ALA A 160 3.04 -25.16 2.24
N TRP A 161 1.88 -24.93 1.63
CA TRP A 161 1.80 -24.46 0.25
C TRP A 161 2.48 -23.10 0.08
N SER A 162 2.24 -22.19 1.01
CA SER A 162 2.81 -20.85 0.98
C SER A 162 4.34 -20.87 1.05
N GLU A 163 4.91 -21.67 1.96
CA GLU A 163 6.35 -21.84 2.09
C GLU A 163 6.97 -22.49 0.84
N THR A 164 6.32 -23.53 0.29
CA THR A 164 6.89 -24.35 -0.80
C THR A 164 6.68 -23.76 -2.19
N THR A 165 5.54 -23.12 -2.43
CA THR A 165 5.13 -22.61 -3.76
C THR A 165 5.40 -21.13 -3.88
N ILE A 166 5.04 -20.34 -2.85
CA ILE A 166 5.20 -18.89 -2.86
C ILE A 166 6.59 -18.48 -2.36
N GLY A 167 7.22 -19.32 -1.52
CA GLY A 167 8.54 -19.05 -0.96
C GLY A 167 8.51 -18.04 0.19
N ILE A 168 7.41 -17.98 0.95
CA ILE A 168 7.38 -17.16 2.17
C ILE A 168 8.31 -17.71 3.24
N SER A 169 8.76 -16.85 4.15
CA SER A 169 9.60 -17.27 5.28
C SER A 169 8.82 -18.15 6.28
N PRO A 170 9.48 -19.08 6.98
CA PRO A 170 8.84 -19.92 8.01
C PRO A 170 8.39 -19.13 9.24
N GLU A 171 8.77 -17.86 9.37
CA GLU A 171 8.30 -16.95 10.42
C GLU A 171 6.95 -16.31 10.09
N SER A 172 6.54 -16.35 8.82
CA SER A 172 5.27 -15.82 8.29
C SER A 172 4.23 -16.93 8.17
N GLY A 173 2.97 -16.62 8.44
CA GLY A 173 1.87 -17.58 8.27
C GLY A 173 0.74 -17.44 9.27
N MET A 174 -0.30 -18.23 9.06
CA MET A 174 -1.48 -18.28 9.92
C MET A 174 -1.30 -19.31 11.04
N ARG A 175 -1.52 -18.92 12.29
CA ARG A 175 -1.62 -19.88 13.39
C ARG A 175 -3.00 -20.52 13.47
N GLN A 176 -4.04 -19.72 13.27
CA GLN A 176 -5.43 -20.18 13.34
C GLN A 176 -6.37 -19.25 12.58
N TRP A 177 -7.53 -19.76 12.18
CA TRP A 177 -8.67 -18.98 11.72
C TRP A 177 -9.95 -19.51 12.37
N ASP A 178 -10.42 -18.83 13.41
CA ASP A 178 -11.46 -19.27 14.34
C ASP A 178 -12.88 -18.93 13.88
N GLN A 179 -13.14 -19.03 12.57
CA GLN A 179 -14.43 -18.74 11.95
C GLN A 179 -14.70 -19.74 10.83
N GLY A 180 -15.98 -19.94 10.48
CA GLY A 180 -16.37 -20.87 9.42
C GLY A 180 -16.01 -22.32 9.73
N GLU A 181 -15.75 -23.11 8.69
CA GLU A 181 -15.37 -24.52 8.83
C GLU A 181 -13.97 -24.74 9.44
N THR A 182 -13.16 -23.68 9.59
CA THR A 182 -11.86 -23.78 10.25
C THR A 182 -11.91 -23.47 11.76
N ASP A 183 -13.07 -23.14 12.32
CA ASP A 183 -13.26 -22.94 13.77
C ASP A 183 -13.19 -24.28 14.52
N ASN A 184 -11.96 -24.81 14.63
CA ASN A 184 -11.66 -26.08 15.23
C ASN A 184 -10.29 -26.00 15.93
N PRO A 185 -10.19 -26.24 17.25
CA PRO A 185 -8.91 -26.24 17.96
C PRO A 185 -7.88 -27.23 17.40
N ALA A 186 -8.31 -28.28 16.69
CA ALA A 186 -7.42 -29.21 16.02
C ALA A 186 -6.73 -28.62 14.77
N TYR A 187 -7.18 -27.45 14.30
CA TYR A 187 -6.63 -26.77 13.12
C TYR A 187 -5.69 -25.62 13.48
N ILE A 188 -5.14 -25.63 14.70
CA ILE A 188 -4.11 -24.69 15.14
C ILE A 188 -2.75 -25.19 14.66
N ASP A 189 -2.03 -24.34 13.92
CA ASP A 189 -0.63 -24.59 13.57
C ASP A 189 0.28 -24.21 14.75
N HIS A 190 0.59 -25.21 15.57
CA HIS A 190 1.34 -25.04 16.81
C HIS A 190 2.81 -24.61 16.60
N ARG A 191 3.32 -24.60 15.37
CA ARG A 191 4.66 -24.04 15.06
C ARG A 191 4.77 -22.57 15.48
N PHE A 192 3.64 -21.85 15.50
CA PHE A 192 3.59 -20.41 15.81
C PHE A 192 3.23 -20.05 17.26
N ASP A 193 3.08 -21.03 18.17
CA ASP A 193 2.65 -20.78 19.57
C ASP A 193 3.55 -19.81 20.35
N ASN A 194 4.83 -19.73 19.99
CA ASN A 194 5.81 -18.87 20.67
C ASN A 194 6.22 -17.64 19.85
N ARG A 195 5.56 -17.39 18.71
CA ARG A 195 5.91 -16.26 17.84
C ARG A 195 5.47 -14.95 18.48
N THR A 196 6.40 -14.00 18.60
CA THR A 196 6.10 -12.64 19.03
C THR A 196 6.75 -11.63 18.10
N THR A 197 6.18 -10.44 18.03
CA THR A 197 6.75 -9.30 17.31
C THR A 197 6.91 -8.11 18.25
N LEU A 198 7.94 -7.29 18.02
CA LEU A 198 8.20 -6.11 18.85
C LEU A 198 7.39 -4.91 18.33
N ILE A 199 6.40 -4.52 19.11
CA ILE A 199 5.61 -3.30 18.88
C ILE A 199 6.07 -2.27 19.89
N ARG A 200 6.81 -1.25 19.41
CA ARG A 200 7.42 -0.20 20.26
C ARG A 200 8.28 -0.78 21.40
N GLY A 201 9.05 -1.82 21.09
CA GLY A 201 9.92 -2.51 22.05
C GLY A 201 9.20 -3.47 23.01
N VAL A 202 7.87 -3.60 22.92
CA VAL A 202 7.09 -4.55 23.71
C VAL A 202 6.81 -5.80 22.88
N PRO A 203 7.17 -7.01 23.35
CA PRO A 203 6.77 -8.25 22.70
C PRO A 203 5.25 -8.39 22.70
N ARG A 204 4.67 -8.58 21.51
CA ARG A 204 3.25 -8.84 21.29
C ARG A 204 3.07 -10.18 20.59
N PHE A 205 2.06 -10.91 21.02
CA PHE A 205 1.60 -12.12 20.34
C PHE A 205 0.38 -11.78 19.49
N TYR A 206 0.40 -12.24 18.24
CA TYR A 206 -0.76 -12.25 17.35
C TYR A 206 -0.81 -13.62 16.69
N ASN A 207 -2.02 -14.16 16.52
CA ASN A 207 -2.20 -15.45 15.87
C ASN A 207 -1.58 -15.46 14.47
N ASN A 208 -1.89 -14.45 13.66
CA ASN A 208 -1.55 -14.44 12.25
C ASN A 208 -0.67 -13.24 11.96
N THR A 209 0.63 -13.47 11.73
CA THR A 209 1.59 -12.45 11.29
C THR A 209 2.25 -12.83 9.97
N ILE A 210 2.61 -11.82 9.20
CA ILE A 210 3.38 -11.91 7.97
C ILE A 210 4.29 -10.69 7.88
N SER A 211 5.39 -10.80 7.13
CA SER A 211 6.21 -9.64 6.75
C SER A 211 5.66 -8.97 5.48
N ALA A 212 5.96 -7.68 5.25
CA ALA A 212 5.56 -7.02 4.01
C ALA A 212 6.21 -7.70 2.78
N LEU A 213 7.46 -8.17 2.92
CA LEU A 213 8.16 -8.92 1.88
C LEU A 213 7.44 -10.24 1.55
N ASP A 214 7.04 -11.02 2.55
CA ASP A 214 6.35 -12.29 2.32
C ASP A 214 4.96 -12.08 1.73
N LEU A 215 4.24 -11.04 2.17
CA LEU A 215 2.95 -10.71 1.57
C LEU A 215 3.13 -10.23 0.12
N ALA A 216 4.19 -9.50 -0.18
CA ALA A 216 4.55 -9.11 -1.54
C ALA A 216 4.86 -10.32 -2.44
N ARG A 217 5.46 -11.40 -1.90
CA ARG A 217 5.77 -12.61 -2.68
C ARG A 217 4.53 -13.27 -3.27
N TYR A 218 3.39 -13.25 -2.56
CA TYR A 218 2.13 -13.74 -3.11
C TYR A 218 1.70 -12.97 -4.35
N TYR A 219 1.75 -11.63 -4.30
CA TYR A 219 1.30 -10.79 -5.41
C TYR A 219 2.28 -10.78 -6.59
N ALA A 220 3.59 -10.91 -6.35
CA ALA A 220 4.55 -11.16 -7.42
C ALA A 220 4.34 -12.54 -8.05
N TRP A 221 4.10 -13.58 -7.23
CA TRP A 221 3.78 -14.91 -7.75
C TRP A 221 2.48 -14.92 -8.57
N LEU A 222 1.45 -14.21 -8.10
CA LEU A 222 0.20 -13.99 -8.84
C LEU A 222 0.50 -13.39 -10.22
N TYR A 223 1.33 -12.35 -10.28
CA TYR A 223 1.64 -11.63 -11.51
C TYR A 223 2.53 -12.41 -12.50
N ASP A 224 3.59 -13.06 -12.01
CA ASP A 224 4.63 -13.65 -12.88
C ASP A 224 4.49 -15.15 -13.12
N GLN A 225 3.90 -15.88 -12.16
CA GLN A 225 3.92 -17.36 -12.16
C GLN A 225 2.54 -17.98 -12.27
N MET A 226 1.49 -17.28 -11.86
CA MET A 226 0.14 -17.79 -11.99
C MET A 226 -0.27 -17.81 -13.48
N GLY A 227 -0.79 -18.95 -13.94
CA GLY A 227 -1.25 -19.07 -15.33
C GLY A 227 -2.32 -18.02 -15.65
N THR A 228 -2.40 -17.58 -16.91
CA THR A 228 -3.26 -16.47 -17.35
C THR A 228 -4.71 -16.61 -16.90
N ASP A 229 -5.32 -17.80 -17.03
CA ASP A 229 -6.71 -18.02 -16.61
C ASP A 229 -6.94 -17.76 -15.11
N LEU A 230 -5.97 -18.17 -14.27
CA LEU A 230 -6.04 -17.98 -12.82
C LEU A 230 -5.79 -16.51 -12.45
N PHE A 231 -4.85 -15.86 -13.13
CA PHE A 231 -4.57 -14.43 -12.95
C PHE A 231 -5.81 -13.59 -13.32
N ASP A 232 -6.41 -13.83 -14.48
CA ASP A 232 -7.61 -13.13 -14.94
C ASP A 232 -8.77 -13.34 -13.96
N GLN A 233 -8.91 -14.54 -13.41
CA GLN A 233 -9.92 -14.85 -12.41
C GLN A 233 -9.69 -14.10 -11.08
N ALA A 234 -8.43 -14.01 -10.63
CA ALA A 234 -8.06 -13.25 -9.45
C ALA A 234 -8.29 -11.74 -9.67
N VAL A 235 -7.90 -11.21 -10.83
CA VAL A 235 -8.15 -9.81 -11.21
C VAL A 235 -9.65 -9.53 -11.24
N ALA A 236 -10.44 -10.38 -11.89
CA ALA A 236 -11.89 -10.21 -12.00
C ALA A 236 -12.60 -10.14 -10.64
N LEU A 237 -12.07 -10.82 -9.62
CA LEU A 237 -12.63 -10.80 -8.27
C LEU A 237 -12.04 -9.69 -7.38
N MET A 238 -10.72 -9.55 -7.33
CA MET A 238 -10.04 -8.60 -6.44
C MET A 238 -10.09 -7.15 -6.95
N SER A 239 -10.57 -6.92 -8.18
CA SER A 239 -10.85 -5.57 -8.71
C SER A 239 -12.28 -5.10 -8.46
N VAL A 240 -13.13 -5.94 -7.84
CA VAL A 240 -14.49 -5.54 -7.46
C VAL A 240 -14.41 -4.59 -6.28
N VAL A 241 -14.67 -3.31 -6.54
CA VAL A 241 -14.71 -2.26 -5.52
C VAL A 241 -16.16 -1.99 -5.12
N GLU A 242 -16.54 -2.44 -3.91
CA GLU A 242 -17.84 -2.16 -3.30
C GLU A 242 -17.68 -1.53 -1.90
N GLY A 243 -18.56 -0.60 -1.54
CA GLY A 243 -18.59 0.00 -0.20
C GLY A 243 -17.46 1.01 0.03
N PHE A 244 -16.60 0.73 1.02
CA PHE A 244 -15.50 1.61 1.43
C PHE A 244 -14.18 1.07 0.88
N PRO A 245 -13.67 1.64 -0.23
CA PRO A 245 -12.47 1.12 -0.86
C PRO A 245 -11.24 1.24 0.04
N GLY A 246 -10.36 0.25 -0.03
CA GLY A 246 -9.04 0.26 0.61
C GLY A 246 -8.15 1.39 0.09
N PHE A 247 -7.02 1.66 0.74
CA PHE A 247 -6.14 2.75 0.32
C PHE A 247 -5.48 2.45 -1.03
N LEU A 248 -5.07 1.20 -1.26
CA LEU A 248 -4.53 0.75 -2.53
C LEU A 248 -5.56 0.86 -3.64
N GLU A 249 -6.79 0.40 -3.40
CA GLU A 249 -7.90 0.51 -4.35
C GLU A 249 -8.15 1.95 -4.78
N GLN A 250 -8.26 2.86 -3.82
CA GLN A 250 -8.43 4.29 -4.12
C GLN A 250 -7.27 4.85 -4.93
N THR A 251 -6.04 4.46 -4.59
CA THR A 251 -4.82 4.91 -5.29
C THR A 251 -4.81 4.40 -6.74
N ALA A 252 -5.15 3.13 -6.95
CA ALA A 252 -5.27 2.55 -8.29
C ALA A 252 -6.30 3.30 -9.14
N LEU A 253 -7.49 3.54 -8.59
CA LEU A 253 -8.56 4.27 -9.27
C LEU A 253 -8.15 5.71 -9.61
N ARG A 254 -7.45 6.42 -8.70
CA ARG A 254 -6.94 7.77 -8.98
C ARG A 254 -5.89 7.78 -10.08
N LEU A 255 -5.05 6.74 -10.16
CA LEU A 255 -4.07 6.56 -11.23
C LEU A 255 -4.67 6.12 -12.57
N GLY A 256 -5.98 5.85 -12.62
CA GLY A 256 -6.67 5.31 -13.80
C GLY A 256 -6.39 3.82 -14.04
N GLY A 257 -5.94 3.11 -13.02
CA GLY A 257 -5.60 1.69 -13.07
C GLY A 257 -6.70 0.78 -12.53
N VAL A 258 -6.38 -0.52 -12.51
CA VAL A 258 -7.20 -1.59 -11.94
C VAL A 258 -6.52 -2.07 -10.65
N PRO A 259 -7.18 -2.01 -9.48
CA PRO A 259 -6.65 -2.63 -8.29
C PRO A 259 -6.82 -4.14 -8.33
N VAL A 260 -5.81 -4.87 -7.86
CA VAL A 260 -5.89 -6.31 -7.57
C VAL A 260 -5.34 -6.47 -6.16
N SER A 261 -6.17 -6.20 -5.17
CA SER A 261 -5.72 -6.02 -3.79
C SER A 261 -6.67 -6.61 -2.75
N LYS A 262 -6.15 -6.77 -1.54
CA LYS A 262 -6.95 -7.01 -0.36
C LYS A 262 -6.43 -6.22 0.82
N ASP A 263 -7.31 -5.44 1.41
CA ASP A 263 -7.08 -4.72 2.65
C ASP A 263 -7.53 -5.52 3.89
N GLY A 264 -7.19 -5.01 5.04
CA GLY A 264 -7.70 -5.46 6.31
C GLY A 264 -7.52 -4.42 7.39
N PHE A 265 -8.53 -4.36 8.25
CA PHE A 265 -8.58 -3.45 9.37
C PHE A 265 -9.14 -4.19 10.58
N VAL A 266 -8.51 -4.02 11.74
CA VAL A 266 -9.06 -4.44 13.03
C VAL A 266 -8.92 -3.28 13.99
N GLY A 267 -10.05 -2.85 14.55
CA GLY A 267 -10.11 -1.74 15.49
C GLY A 267 -10.01 -2.18 16.96
N PRO A 268 -9.77 -1.23 17.89
CA PRO A 268 -9.91 -1.46 19.31
C PRO A 268 -11.32 -1.95 19.67
N GLY A 269 -11.43 -2.93 20.57
CA GLY A 269 -12.70 -3.51 21.00
C GLY A 269 -13.24 -4.64 20.12
N ASP A 270 -12.55 -4.99 19.03
CA ASP A 270 -12.78 -6.24 18.31
C ASP A 270 -12.40 -7.44 19.21
N GLU A 271 -13.23 -8.48 19.22
CA GLU A 271 -13.02 -9.67 20.05
C GLU A 271 -11.71 -10.40 19.73
N ASN A 272 -11.22 -10.27 18.49
CA ASN A 272 -9.98 -10.86 18.01
C ASN A 272 -8.76 -9.94 18.23
N ASN A 273 -8.97 -8.79 18.88
CA ASN A 273 -7.95 -7.79 19.18
C ASN A 273 -7.79 -7.56 20.68
N ALA A 274 -7.28 -8.57 21.36
CA ALA A 274 -7.01 -8.53 22.81
C ALA A 274 -6.07 -7.39 23.23
N GLN A 275 -5.31 -6.79 22.30
CA GLN A 275 -4.36 -5.71 22.57
C GLN A 275 -4.99 -4.31 22.48
N ASN A 276 -6.23 -4.19 21.97
CA ASN A 276 -6.94 -2.92 21.82
C ASN A 276 -6.17 -1.90 20.94
N GLU A 277 -5.54 -2.40 19.87
CA GLU A 277 -4.70 -1.62 18.93
C GLU A 277 -5.40 -1.42 17.58
N TYR A 278 -5.06 -0.39 16.81
CA TYR A 278 -5.51 -0.30 15.42
C TYR A 278 -4.57 -1.10 14.53
N LEU A 279 -5.04 -2.17 13.93
CA LEU A 279 -4.24 -3.02 13.03
C LEU A 279 -4.70 -2.76 11.59
N THR A 280 -3.76 -2.46 10.71
CA THR A 280 -4.05 -2.19 9.30
C THR A 280 -3.07 -2.97 8.43
N ALA A 281 -3.56 -3.65 7.40
CA ALA A 281 -2.75 -4.18 6.32
C ALA A 281 -3.47 -3.92 4.99
N ASP A 282 -2.74 -3.53 3.97
CA ASP A 282 -3.26 -3.36 2.61
C ASP A 282 -2.17 -3.79 1.65
N ALA A 283 -2.51 -4.66 0.71
CA ALA A 283 -1.55 -5.34 -0.14
C ALA A 283 -2.16 -5.70 -1.49
N GLY A 284 -1.40 -5.52 -2.56
CA GLY A 284 -1.86 -5.86 -3.89
C GLY A 284 -1.06 -5.27 -5.02
N LEU A 285 -1.66 -5.35 -6.20
CA LEU A 285 -1.17 -4.77 -7.44
C LEU A 285 -2.01 -3.55 -7.83
N ILE A 286 -1.35 -2.56 -8.40
CA ILE A 286 -1.96 -1.48 -9.19
C ILE A 286 -1.56 -1.75 -10.64
N LEU A 287 -2.52 -2.21 -11.44
CA LEU A 287 -2.32 -2.48 -12.86
C LEU A 287 -2.64 -1.23 -13.66
N LEU A 288 -1.64 -0.67 -14.33
CA LEU A 288 -1.74 0.48 -15.21
C LEU A 288 -1.52 0.02 -16.66
N ASP A 289 -1.76 0.92 -17.61
CA ASP A 289 -1.59 0.64 -19.04
C ASP A 289 -0.12 0.43 -19.43
N ASP A 290 0.82 1.06 -18.71
CA ASP A 290 2.26 1.00 -18.97
C ASP A 290 3.06 0.22 -17.93
N ARG A 291 2.46 -0.13 -16.78
CA ARG A 291 3.18 -0.72 -15.65
C ARG A 291 2.30 -1.53 -14.69
N ALA A 292 2.94 -2.42 -13.95
CA ALA A 292 2.37 -3.09 -12.79
C ALA A 292 3.16 -2.70 -11.54
N LEU A 293 2.47 -2.08 -10.58
CA LEU A 293 3.07 -1.68 -9.31
C LEU A 293 2.58 -2.61 -8.21
N LEU A 294 3.49 -3.05 -7.34
CA LEU A 294 3.16 -3.86 -6.17
C LEU A 294 3.37 -3.02 -4.91
N VAL A 295 2.34 -2.96 -4.08
CA VAL A 295 2.34 -2.19 -2.83
C VAL A 295 1.89 -3.08 -1.69
N VAL A 296 2.64 -3.06 -0.59
CA VAL A 296 2.25 -3.65 0.69
C VAL A 296 2.49 -2.62 1.78
N SER A 297 1.47 -2.37 2.59
CA SER A 297 1.54 -1.51 3.77
C SER A 297 0.92 -2.21 4.97
N MET A 298 1.65 -2.31 6.07
CA MET A 298 1.18 -2.93 7.31
C MET A 298 1.53 -2.04 8.49
N SER A 299 0.61 -1.84 9.42
CA SER A 299 0.87 -1.01 10.60
C SER A 299 0.10 -1.41 11.84
N VAL A 300 0.71 -1.13 13.00
CA VAL A 300 0.07 -1.18 14.32
C VAL A 300 0.00 0.23 14.88
N ASN A 301 -1.20 0.75 15.07
CA ASN A 301 -1.53 2.10 15.50
C ASN A 301 -0.99 3.20 14.56
N GLY A 302 -0.95 2.95 13.25
CA GLY A 302 -0.52 3.92 12.23
C GLY A 302 -1.51 4.12 11.09
N GLY A 303 -2.78 3.74 11.26
CA GLY A 303 -3.83 3.95 10.26
C GLY A 303 -4.01 5.42 9.86
N ASP A 304 -3.71 6.36 10.77
CA ASP A 304 -3.73 7.81 10.52
C ASP A 304 -2.66 8.29 9.54
N LYS A 305 -1.68 7.42 9.19
CA LYS A 305 -0.60 7.72 8.25
C LYS A 305 -0.78 7.07 6.88
N MET A 306 -1.72 6.12 6.75
CA MET A 306 -1.90 5.38 5.50
C MET A 306 -2.29 6.28 4.34
N GLU A 307 -3.15 7.29 4.57
CA GLU A 307 -3.50 8.25 3.52
C GLU A 307 -2.27 8.99 2.97
N ALA A 308 -1.38 9.46 3.85
CA ALA A 308 -0.15 10.14 3.43
C ALA A 308 0.81 9.20 2.69
N ILE A 309 0.93 7.94 3.13
CA ILE A 309 1.74 6.90 2.47
C ILE A 309 1.22 6.66 1.05
N TYR A 310 -0.08 6.46 0.87
CA TYR A 310 -0.65 6.17 -0.44
C TYR A 310 -0.71 7.39 -1.37
N ASN A 311 -0.81 8.61 -0.83
CA ASN A 311 -0.60 9.83 -1.61
C ASN A 311 0.83 9.90 -2.16
N GLU A 312 1.84 9.50 -1.38
CA GLU A 312 3.23 9.44 -1.84
C GLU A 312 3.43 8.35 -2.93
N VAL A 313 2.78 7.19 -2.78
CA VAL A 313 2.75 6.14 -3.84
C VAL A 313 2.19 6.71 -5.14
N GLU A 314 1.07 7.43 -5.08
CA GLU A 314 0.47 8.07 -6.26
C GLU A 314 1.44 9.07 -6.91
N ILE A 315 2.07 9.95 -6.13
CA ILE A 315 3.04 10.94 -6.62
C ILE A 315 4.19 10.25 -7.36
N ILE A 316 4.79 9.22 -6.76
CA ILE A 316 5.90 8.47 -7.36
C ILE A 316 5.45 7.76 -8.65
N ALA A 317 4.28 7.11 -8.64
CA ALA A 317 3.75 6.43 -9.81
C ALA A 317 3.55 7.39 -10.99
N ARG A 318 2.94 8.56 -10.75
CA ARG A 318 2.75 9.62 -11.76
C ARG A 318 4.07 10.18 -12.26
N GLN A 319 5.01 10.47 -11.35
CA GLN A 319 6.35 10.94 -11.72
C GLN A 319 7.04 9.96 -12.68
N ARG A 320 6.97 8.66 -12.39
CA ARG A 320 7.59 7.61 -13.21
C ARG A 320 6.90 7.44 -14.58
N ARG A 321 5.65 7.90 -14.73
CA ARG A 321 4.91 8.01 -16.01
C ARG A 321 5.13 9.34 -16.72
N GLY A 322 5.91 10.25 -16.15
CA GLY A 322 6.09 11.61 -16.68
C GLY A 322 4.84 12.51 -16.51
N GLU A 323 3.90 12.10 -15.66
CA GLU A 323 2.65 12.82 -15.36
C GLU A 323 2.86 13.88 -14.28
N LEU A 324 3.82 14.77 -14.45
CA LEU A 324 4.31 15.68 -13.40
C LEU A 324 3.31 16.76 -12.91
N PHE A 325 2.04 16.78 -13.35
CA PHE A 325 1.14 17.94 -13.20
C PHE A 325 -0.36 17.61 -12.96
N TRP A 326 -0.70 16.85 -11.92
CA TRP A 326 -2.07 16.45 -11.55
C TRP A 326 -2.67 16.99 -10.23
N GLN A 327 -1.91 17.24 -9.16
CA GLN A 327 -2.35 17.97 -7.97
C GLN A 327 -1.67 19.34 -7.87
N ARG A 328 -2.38 20.38 -8.31
CA ARG A 328 -1.88 21.76 -8.46
C ARG A 328 -0.94 22.23 -7.36
N ASP A 329 -1.28 22.00 -6.10
CA ASP A 329 -0.54 22.52 -4.95
C ASP A 329 0.57 21.55 -4.48
N LEU A 330 0.33 20.23 -4.53
CA LEU A 330 1.30 19.19 -4.13
C LEU A 330 2.38 18.95 -5.18
N ASP A 331 2.04 19.06 -6.47
CA ASP A 331 3.00 18.98 -7.56
C ASP A 331 3.90 20.21 -7.61
N TYR A 332 3.34 21.38 -7.26
CA TYR A 332 4.15 22.59 -7.14
C TYR A 332 5.15 22.45 -6.00
N ILE A 333 4.74 21.89 -4.85
CA ILE A 333 5.64 21.58 -3.75
C ILE A 333 6.70 20.55 -4.14
N THR A 334 6.31 19.49 -4.84
CA THR A 334 7.24 18.47 -5.36
C THR A 334 8.22 19.08 -6.37
N TRP A 335 7.75 19.94 -7.27
CA TRP A 335 8.59 20.70 -8.17
C TRP A 335 9.56 21.61 -7.41
N MET A 336 9.08 22.40 -6.44
CA MET A 336 9.92 23.29 -5.62
C MET A 336 11.06 22.54 -4.91
N ARG A 337 10.85 21.27 -4.50
CA ARG A 337 11.92 20.42 -3.94
C ARG A 337 13.02 20.07 -4.95
N SER A 338 12.70 20.07 -6.24
CA SER A 338 13.61 19.76 -7.35
C SER A 338 14.09 20.99 -8.13
N ALA A 339 13.50 22.16 -7.93
CA ALA A 339 13.81 23.38 -8.69
C ALA A 339 15.24 23.89 -8.47
N ALA A 340 15.89 23.52 -7.36
CA ALA A 340 17.26 23.91 -7.02
C ALA A 340 18.33 22.86 -7.42
N GLY A 341 17.96 21.77 -8.10
CA GLY A 341 18.88 20.69 -8.50
C GLY A 341 18.22 19.30 -8.50
N PRO A 342 18.88 18.26 -9.05
CA PRO A 342 18.35 16.90 -9.03
C PRO A 342 18.15 16.46 -7.57
N TYR A 343 16.89 16.26 -7.16
CA TYR A 343 16.43 15.73 -5.87
C TYR A 343 17.37 15.94 -4.67
N GLY A 344 17.15 17.01 -3.89
CA GLY A 344 17.62 17.07 -2.50
C GLY A 344 18.54 18.23 -2.09
N GLU A 345 18.88 19.17 -2.98
CA GLU A 345 19.63 20.36 -2.55
C GLU A 345 18.75 21.44 -1.89
N ASN A 346 17.43 21.37 -2.10
CA ASN A 346 16.50 22.23 -1.39
C ASN A 346 16.12 21.62 -0.03
N THR A 347 16.79 22.07 1.03
CA THR A 347 16.62 21.58 2.41
C THR A 347 15.46 22.22 3.17
N LEU A 348 14.53 22.89 2.47
CA LEU A 348 13.37 23.51 3.09
C LEU A 348 12.36 22.47 3.61
N SER A 349 11.81 22.77 4.78
CA SER A 349 10.73 22.08 5.46
C SER A 349 9.46 22.11 4.62
N THR A 350 8.57 21.17 4.89
CA THR A 350 7.26 21.11 4.21
C THR A 350 6.47 22.39 4.45
N GLU A 351 6.54 22.93 5.66
CA GLU A 351 5.92 24.19 6.07
C GLU A 351 6.43 25.39 5.27
N ALA A 352 7.73 25.49 5.05
CA ALA A 352 8.34 26.51 4.20
C ALA A 352 7.82 26.46 2.76
N LEU A 353 7.71 25.25 2.21
CA LEU A 353 7.24 25.05 0.83
C LEU A 353 5.76 25.42 0.69
N TYR A 354 4.92 25.10 1.68
CA TYR A 354 3.52 25.56 1.67
C TYR A 354 3.41 27.08 1.76
N PHE A 355 4.23 27.74 2.59
CA PHE A 355 4.26 29.21 2.66
C PHE A 355 4.66 29.82 1.31
N ILE A 356 5.72 29.29 0.69
CA ILE A 356 6.22 29.79 -0.59
C ILE A 356 5.16 29.64 -1.69
N LEU A 357 4.47 28.49 -1.76
CA LEU A 357 3.37 28.28 -2.70
C LEU A 357 2.28 29.36 -2.53
N GLU A 358 1.87 29.65 -1.29
CA GLU A 358 0.83 30.65 -1.02
C GLU A 358 1.29 32.06 -1.35
N TYR A 359 2.53 32.41 -1.00
CA TYR A 359 3.14 33.67 -1.39
C TYR A 359 3.15 33.85 -2.90
N MET A 360 3.50 32.80 -3.65
CA MET A 360 3.50 32.82 -5.11
C MET A 360 2.08 33.00 -5.68
N ILE A 361 1.08 32.33 -5.10
CA ILE A 361 -0.34 32.54 -5.46
C ILE A 361 -0.79 33.98 -5.22
N ASP A 362 -0.39 34.59 -4.10
CA ASP A 362 -0.77 35.95 -3.72
C ASP A 362 -0.16 37.02 -4.64
N ILE A 363 1.04 36.80 -5.18
CA ILE A 363 1.65 37.68 -6.20
C ILE A 363 1.15 37.36 -7.62
N GLY A 364 0.08 36.58 -7.75
CA GLY A 364 -0.59 36.29 -9.01
C GLY A 364 -0.01 35.12 -9.80
N GLN A 365 0.92 34.34 -9.23
CA GLN A 365 1.36 33.08 -9.82
C GLN A 365 0.44 31.95 -9.39
N ARG A 366 -0.52 31.63 -10.25
CA ARG A 366 -1.37 30.46 -10.04
C ARG A 366 -0.74 29.30 -10.80
N PRO A 367 -0.37 28.20 -10.13
CA PRO A 367 0.08 27.01 -10.84
C PRO A 367 -1.06 26.56 -11.77
N ILE A 368 -0.79 26.46 -13.06
CA ILE A 368 -1.77 25.96 -14.03
C ILE A 368 -1.55 24.46 -14.15
N GLN A 369 -2.61 23.69 -13.89
CA GLN A 369 -2.56 22.23 -14.02
C GLN A 369 -2.16 21.84 -15.45
N GLY A 370 -1.18 20.95 -15.59
CA GLY A 370 -0.66 20.49 -16.88
C GLY A 370 0.45 21.34 -17.51
N GLU A 371 0.87 22.45 -16.90
CA GLU A 371 1.98 23.29 -17.41
C GLU A 371 3.30 23.02 -16.69
N ALA A 372 4.41 23.12 -17.42
CA ALA A 372 5.74 23.00 -16.86
C ALA A 372 6.09 24.22 -15.98
N PHE A 373 6.39 23.99 -14.70
CA PHE A 373 6.75 25.03 -13.73
C PHE A 373 8.18 25.59 -13.90
N SER A 374 8.93 25.20 -14.93
CA SER A 374 10.30 25.69 -15.16
C SER A 374 10.38 27.21 -15.37
N GLY A 375 9.28 27.85 -15.78
CA GLY A 375 9.16 29.31 -15.85
C GLY A 375 9.09 30.01 -14.50
N ASP A 376 8.87 29.26 -13.41
CA ASP A 376 8.64 29.81 -12.07
C ASP A 376 9.89 29.77 -11.18
N VAL A 377 11.00 29.19 -11.64
CA VAL A 377 12.23 28.99 -10.84
C VAL A 377 12.71 30.29 -10.19
N THR A 378 12.83 31.38 -10.95
CA THR A 378 13.29 32.67 -10.42
C THR A 378 12.39 33.19 -9.30
N ARG A 379 11.07 33.05 -9.44
CA ARG A 379 10.11 33.51 -8.42
C ARG A 379 10.12 32.60 -7.20
N PHE A 380 10.32 31.30 -7.40
CA PHE A 380 10.52 30.37 -6.32
C PHE A 380 11.78 30.70 -5.53
N GLU A 381 12.91 30.99 -6.19
CA GLU A 381 14.15 31.44 -5.55
C GLU A 381 13.95 32.73 -4.77
N GLU A 382 13.25 33.72 -5.33
CA GLU A 382 12.90 34.96 -4.63
C GLU A 382 12.05 34.69 -3.37
N ALA A 383 11.01 33.88 -3.48
CA ALA A 383 10.15 33.52 -2.35
C ALA A 383 10.90 32.70 -1.28
N ARG A 384 11.84 31.85 -1.70
CA ARG A 384 12.75 31.11 -0.81
C ARG A 384 13.68 32.04 -0.05
N GLU A 385 14.26 33.03 -0.70
CA GLU A 385 15.11 34.03 -0.04
C GLU A 385 14.29 34.85 0.98
N VAL A 386 13.04 35.20 0.66
CA VAL A 386 12.11 35.81 1.63
C VAL A 386 11.91 34.90 2.83
N TRP A 387 11.59 33.61 2.62
CA TRP A 387 11.44 32.66 3.72
C TRP A 387 12.69 32.55 4.59
N LEU A 388 13.88 32.42 3.98
CA LEU A 388 15.13 32.23 4.71
C LEU A 388 15.61 33.51 5.41
N ALA A 389 15.28 34.70 4.88
CA ALA A 389 15.49 35.95 5.59
C ALA A 389 14.63 36.03 6.86
N VAL A 390 13.41 35.49 6.81
CA VAL A 390 12.50 35.43 7.96
C VAL A 390 12.93 34.37 8.94
N PHE A 391 13.20 33.15 8.47
CA PHE A 391 13.52 31.95 9.23
C PHE A 391 14.91 31.42 8.83
N PRO A 392 15.99 32.04 9.34
CA PRO A 392 17.34 31.60 9.04
C PRO A 392 17.55 30.12 9.39
N GLY A 393 18.05 29.35 8.43
CA GLY A 393 18.26 27.91 8.58
C GLY A 393 16.98 27.07 8.61
N ASP A 394 15.85 27.65 8.18
CA ASP A 394 14.55 26.96 8.13
C ASP A 394 14.05 26.46 9.50
N VAL A 395 14.49 27.14 10.57
CA VAL A 395 14.07 26.85 11.94
C VAL A 395 13.04 27.89 12.38
N ILE A 396 11.86 27.41 12.79
CA ILE A 396 10.81 28.26 13.37
C ILE A 396 11.00 28.28 14.91
N PRO A 397 11.38 29.41 15.53
CA PRO A 397 11.56 29.48 16.98
C PRO A 397 10.22 29.35 17.72
N ILE A 398 10.22 28.67 18.87
CA ILE A 398 9.03 28.46 19.73
C ILE A 398 8.34 29.78 20.14
N GLU A 399 9.11 30.83 20.34
CA GLU A 399 8.63 32.17 20.72
C GLU A 399 7.88 32.87 19.56
N ARG A 400 8.01 32.35 18.34
CA ARG A 400 7.42 32.88 17.11
C ARG A 400 6.12 32.21 16.69
N ASN A 401 5.56 31.34 17.54
CA ASN A 401 4.19 30.82 17.40
C ASN A 401 3.15 31.95 17.22
N ALA A 402 3.42 33.16 17.71
CA ALA A 402 2.56 34.32 17.48
C ALA A 402 2.55 34.79 16.00
N VAL A 403 3.71 34.82 15.34
CA VAL A 403 3.80 35.18 13.91
C VAL A 403 3.25 34.05 13.05
N GLN A 404 3.55 32.79 13.37
CA GLN A 404 2.97 31.64 12.69
C GLN A 404 1.45 31.60 12.86
N ASN A 405 0.92 31.87 14.06
CA ASN A 405 -0.52 31.95 14.29
C ASN A 405 -1.15 33.12 13.51
N ARG A 406 -0.47 34.28 13.38
CA ARG A 406 -0.94 35.38 12.51
C ARG A 406 -0.94 34.99 11.03
N VAL A 407 0.11 34.33 10.55
CA VAL A 407 0.20 33.79 9.18
C VAL A 407 -0.91 32.77 8.93
N LEU A 408 -1.16 31.84 9.86
CA LEU A 408 -2.23 30.85 9.76
C LEU A 408 -3.62 31.50 9.86
N GLN A 409 -3.80 32.51 10.70
CA GLN A 409 -5.05 33.25 10.81
C GLN A 409 -5.38 34.04 9.53
N ALA A 410 -4.38 34.67 8.92
CA ALA A 410 -4.50 35.29 7.61
C ALA A 410 -4.84 34.25 6.52
N ARG A 411 -4.11 33.12 6.50
CA ARG A 411 -4.32 31.99 5.57
C ARG A 411 -5.73 31.41 5.61
N TYR A 412 -6.27 31.19 6.81
CA TYR A 412 -7.59 30.60 6.99
C TYR A 412 -8.74 31.62 6.99
N GLY A 413 -8.47 32.89 6.64
CA GLY A 413 -9.48 33.95 6.61
C GLY A 413 -10.09 34.26 7.99
N VAL A 414 -9.36 33.93 9.07
CA VAL A 414 -9.75 34.22 10.45
C VAL A 414 -9.54 35.71 10.75
N THR A 415 -8.61 36.35 10.05
CA THR A 415 -8.38 37.80 10.04
C THR A 415 -8.53 38.34 8.60
N ASN A 416 -8.71 39.65 8.47
CA ASN A 416 -8.70 40.35 7.17
C ASN A 416 -7.28 40.72 6.70
N GLU A 417 -6.24 40.24 7.39
CA GLU A 417 -4.85 40.49 7.00
C GLU A 417 -4.52 39.63 5.77
N ASN A 418 -3.91 40.22 4.73
CA ASN A 418 -3.30 39.44 3.65
C ASN A 418 -1.81 39.22 3.93
N LEU A 419 -1.25 38.12 3.41
CA LEU A 419 0.13 37.72 3.72
C LEU A 419 1.17 38.73 3.21
N TYR A 420 0.85 39.49 2.16
CA TYR A 420 1.71 40.55 1.62
C TYR A 420 1.82 41.75 2.57
N GLU A 421 0.72 42.20 3.18
CA GLU A 421 0.71 43.26 4.19
C GLU A 421 1.46 42.84 5.45
N LEU A 422 1.29 41.58 5.87
CA LEU A 422 2.05 41.03 6.98
C LEU A 422 3.57 40.99 6.65
N ALA A 423 3.93 40.68 5.41
CA ALA A 423 5.32 40.70 4.97
C ALA A 423 5.91 42.13 4.96
N LEU A 424 5.15 43.14 4.56
CA LEU A 424 5.52 44.55 4.67
C LEU A 424 5.71 44.99 6.14
N GLU A 425 4.78 44.63 7.02
CA GLU A 425 4.82 44.97 8.46
C GLU A 425 6.07 44.38 9.13
N LEU A 426 6.43 43.16 8.76
CA LEU A 426 7.62 42.47 9.27
C LEU A 426 8.93 42.99 8.63
N GLY A 427 8.85 43.95 7.70
CA GLY A 427 10.02 44.55 7.02
C GLY A 427 10.72 43.59 6.05
N LEU A 428 9.98 42.62 5.51
CA LEU A 428 10.53 41.51 4.71
C LEU A 428 10.54 41.81 3.22
N VAL A 429 9.70 42.74 2.80
CA VAL A 429 9.62 43.25 1.43
C VAL A 429 9.57 44.78 1.49
N GLU A 430 10.24 45.44 0.54
CA GLU A 430 10.14 46.89 0.39
C GLU A 430 8.86 47.23 -0.38
N GLY A 431 8.10 48.22 0.11
CA GLY A 431 6.84 48.62 -0.53
C GLY A 431 7.07 49.25 -1.89
N GLY A 432 6.89 48.46 -2.96
CA GLY A 432 6.74 48.93 -4.32
C GLY A 432 5.27 49.16 -4.68
N GLU A 433 4.99 50.14 -5.54
CA GLU A 433 3.63 50.36 -6.07
C GLU A 433 3.18 49.13 -6.89
N ARG A 434 1.97 48.61 -6.58
CA ARG A 434 1.33 47.47 -7.27
C ARG A 434 0.88 47.82 -8.68
#